data_AF-A0A1D2NB58-F1
#
_entry.id   AF-A0A1D2NB58-F1
#
_cell.length_a   1.000
_cell.length_b   1.000
_cell.length_c   1.000
_cell.angle_alpha   90.00
_cell.angle_beta   90.00
_cell.angle_gamma   90.00
#
_symmetry.space_group_name_H-M   'P 1'
#
loop_
_entity.id
_entity.type
_entity.pdbx_description
1 polymer ?
#
loop_
_entity_poly.entity_id
_entity_poly.type
_entity_poly.pdbx_seq_one_letter_code
_entity_poly.pdbx_strand_id
1 'polypeptide(L)'
;MANGYTALCPSSLSSTLTSAPPRLDLESELSADPTLMPVYYSKSGVPSIFLQPPDYIQTKSHFVKEGDEKLCVASAIYSPSDISLIYAKDFPKKVDSFAWHMTDVYNAVMKSAHRVKWIVNSNLVQDGMFLAVFRREDKEWLRGKVLNPTSTNQTEKRFMVEYIDFGDHAEVSEQDLAYLHKNFAHKLGWAIKCRLELDLYFDQYHKGEVMWKRSLNHHLHETLFDKRFRVKFIKKVIQFGEEVWEVSLLKFRDDHPMNAVQQPIQKQIILQSFDAYVKEGGAEVTKF
;
A
#
# COMPACT_ATOMS: atom_id res chain seq x y z
N MET A 1 18.48 11.52 -16.24
CA MET A 1 18.22 12.14 -14.93
C MET A 1 16.99 11.48 -14.36
N ALA A 2 17.14 10.60 -13.37
CA ALA A 2 16.03 9.86 -12.77
C ALA A 2 15.38 10.73 -11.69
N ASN A 3 14.12 11.10 -11.88
CA ASN A 3 13.33 11.79 -10.86
C ASN A 3 12.90 10.77 -9.81
N GLY A 4 13.75 10.55 -8.80
CA GLY A 4 13.40 9.76 -7.63
C GLY A 4 12.35 10.49 -6.80
N TYR A 5 11.10 10.07 -6.90
CA TYR A 5 10.08 10.43 -5.93
C TYR A 5 10.32 9.58 -4.69
N THR A 6 11.04 10.13 -3.71
CA THR A 6 11.02 9.58 -2.36
C THR A 6 9.66 9.90 -1.78
N ALA A 7 8.81 8.90 -1.62
CA ALA A 7 7.66 9.03 -0.73
C ALA A 7 8.20 9.45 0.64
N LEU A 8 7.73 10.59 1.15
CA LEU A 8 8.02 10.99 2.53
C LEU A 8 7.24 10.04 3.42
N CYS A 9 7.83 8.88 3.74
CA CYS A 9 7.36 8.06 4.85
C CYS A 9 7.44 8.91 6.11
N PRO A 10 6.33 9.16 6.82
CA PRO A 10 6.41 9.75 8.14
C PRO A 10 7.08 8.71 9.02
N SER A 11 8.19 9.12 9.64
CA SER A 11 8.76 8.47 10.80
C SER A 11 7.64 8.04 11.76
N SER A 12 7.58 6.74 12.02
CA SER A 12 6.85 6.07 13.10
C SER A 12 6.28 7.02 14.15
N LEU A 13 4.95 7.00 14.27
CA LEU A 13 4.22 7.62 15.37
C LEU A 13 4.84 7.13 16.69
N SER A 14 5.36 8.06 17.48
CA SER A 14 5.78 7.82 18.86
C SER A 14 4.56 7.37 19.66
N SER A 15 4.38 6.05 19.75
CA SER A 15 3.35 5.42 20.57
C SER A 15 3.75 5.56 22.03
N THR A 16 2.93 6.28 22.79
CA THR A 16 2.94 6.23 24.26
C THR A 16 2.76 4.77 24.70
N LEU A 17 3.65 4.33 25.60
CA LEU A 17 3.81 2.97 26.13
C LEU A 17 2.47 2.30 26.46
N THR A 18 1.95 1.49 25.53
CA THR A 18 0.97 0.44 25.82
C THR A 18 1.71 -0.86 26.07
N SER A 19 1.39 -1.52 27.19
CA SER A 19 1.93 -2.81 27.62
C SER A 19 2.05 -3.81 26.47
N ALA A 20 3.21 -4.44 26.34
CA ALA A 20 3.45 -5.48 25.34
C ALA A 20 2.35 -6.56 25.39
N PRO A 21 1.79 -6.96 24.24
CA PRO A 21 0.79 -8.03 24.19
C PRO A 21 1.39 -9.34 24.71
N PRO A 22 0.55 -10.27 25.21
CA PRO A 22 1.01 -11.55 25.72
C PRO A 22 1.83 -12.29 24.65
N ARG A 23 3.02 -12.72 25.04
CA ARG A 23 3.97 -13.47 24.21
C ARG A 23 3.30 -14.79 23.82
N LEU A 24 2.82 -14.89 22.58
CA LEU A 24 2.44 -16.16 21.97
C LEU A 24 3.70 -17.03 21.96
N ASP A 25 3.57 -18.29 22.39
CA ASP A 25 4.68 -19.24 22.48
C ASP A 25 5.08 -19.72 21.08
N LEU A 26 5.75 -18.82 20.34
CA LEU A 26 6.14 -18.98 18.93
C LEU A 26 6.96 -20.24 18.69
N GLU A 27 7.74 -20.69 19.68
CA GLU A 27 8.54 -21.89 19.55
C GLU A 27 7.66 -23.15 19.49
N SER A 28 6.48 -23.17 20.11
CA SER A 28 5.55 -24.31 20.01
C SER A 28 4.86 -24.41 18.63
N GLU A 29 4.55 -23.28 17.99
CA GLU A 29 3.96 -23.26 16.64
C GLU A 29 5.01 -23.45 15.53
N LEU A 30 6.27 -23.05 15.77
CA LEU A 30 7.39 -23.27 14.84
C LEU A 30 8.11 -24.62 15.05
N SER A 31 8.00 -25.24 16.24
CA SER A 31 8.53 -26.58 16.53
C SER A 31 7.56 -27.72 16.22
N ALA A 32 6.31 -27.40 15.84
CA ALA A 32 5.38 -28.36 15.27
C ALA A 32 5.84 -28.77 13.85
N ASP A 33 6.83 -29.65 13.85
CA ASP A 33 7.31 -30.47 12.74
C ASP A 33 7.87 -29.71 11.51
N PRO A 34 9.21 -29.58 11.39
CA PRO A 34 9.85 -29.06 10.18
C PRO A 34 9.64 -29.94 8.91
N THR A 35 8.90 -31.06 9.02
CA THR A 35 8.45 -31.90 7.90
C THR A 35 6.99 -31.65 7.46
N LEU A 36 6.20 -30.82 8.17
CA LEU A 36 4.80 -30.48 7.77
C LEU A 36 4.67 -29.38 6.70
N MET A 37 5.76 -29.04 6.01
CA MET A 37 5.70 -28.41 4.70
C MET A 37 6.23 -29.42 3.68
N PRO A 38 5.38 -30.26 3.05
CA PRO A 38 5.84 -31.14 1.99
C PRO A 38 6.36 -30.27 0.84
N VAL A 39 7.68 -30.28 0.68
CA VAL A 39 8.41 -29.64 -0.41
C VAL A 39 8.14 -30.48 -1.66
N TYR A 40 7.02 -30.26 -2.33
CA TYR A 40 6.83 -30.84 -3.65
C TYR A 40 7.75 -30.09 -4.61
N TYR A 41 8.73 -30.72 -5.25
CA TYR A 41 9.47 -30.05 -6.31
C TYR A 41 8.65 -30.14 -7.59
N SER A 42 8.43 -29.02 -8.28
CA SER A 42 7.93 -29.09 -9.65
C SER A 42 8.97 -29.79 -10.54
N LYS A 43 8.58 -30.26 -11.73
CA LYS A 43 9.52 -30.79 -12.74
C LYS A 43 10.61 -29.77 -13.15
N SER A 44 10.45 -28.48 -12.82
CA SER A 44 11.45 -27.43 -13.04
C SER A 44 12.43 -27.24 -11.88
N GLY A 45 12.38 -28.07 -10.83
CA GLY A 45 13.27 -27.97 -9.67
C GLY A 45 12.94 -26.81 -8.73
N VAL A 46 11.85 -26.08 -8.97
CA VAL A 46 11.35 -25.05 -8.07
C VAL A 46 10.51 -25.72 -6.99
N PRO A 47 10.78 -25.49 -5.70
CA PRO A 47 9.92 -25.99 -4.64
C PRO A 47 8.50 -25.41 -4.80
N SER A 48 7.51 -26.27 -5.02
CA SER A 48 6.08 -25.99 -5.14
C SER A 48 5.47 -25.32 -3.91
N ILE A 49 6.18 -25.31 -2.76
CA ILE A 49 5.83 -24.50 -1.59
C ILE A 49 5.94 -22.99 -1.85
N PHE A 50 6.60 -22.59 -2.95
CA PHE A 50 6.77 -21.19 -3.35
C PHE A 50 5.89 -20.78 -4.53
N LEU A 51 5.17 -21.73 -5.13
CA LEU A 51 4.07 -21.43 -6.04
C LEU A 51 2.86 -21.14 -5.16
N GLN A 52 2.78 -19.93 -4.62
CA GLN A 52 1.51 -19.46 -4.07
C GLN A 52 0.49 -19.51 -5.22
N PRO A 53 -0.62 -20.24 -5.08
CA PRO A 53 -1.70 -20.16 -6.06
C PRO A 53 -2.04 -18.68 -6.26
N PRO A 54 -2.33 -18.23 -7.49
CA PRO A 54 -2.67 -16.82 -7.76
C PRO A 54 -3.83 -16.30 -6.89
N ASP A 55 -4.64 -17.19 -6.32
CA ASP A 55 -5.78 -16.86 -5.46
C ASP A 55 -5.44 -16.67 -3.97
N TYR A 56 -4.18 -16.85 -3.54
CA TYR A 56 -3.86 -16.98 -2.10
C TYR A 56 -3.92 -15.65 -1.34
N ILE A 57 -3.68 -14.52 -2.02
CA ILE A 57 -3.82 -13.18 -1.44
C ILE A 57 -4.87 -12.41 -2.23
N GLN A 58 -6.08 -12.38 -1.69
CA GLN A 58 -7.12 -11.47 -2.14
C GLN A 58 -6.92 -10.11 -1.45
N THR A 59 -7.15 -9.02 -2.17
CA THR A 59 -7.20 -7.69 -1.54
C THR A 59 -8.64 -7.40 -1.09
N LYS A 60 -8.82 -6.49 -0.14
CA LYS A 60 -10.18 -6.08 0.29
C LYS A 60 -11.03 -5.48 -0.83
N SER A 61 -10.45 -5.08 -1.96
CA SER A 61 -11.16 -4.52 -3.10
C SER A 61 -12.29 -5.43 -3.60
N HIS A 62 -12.16 -6.76 -3.46
CA HIS A 62 -13.16 -7.74 -3.88
C HIS A 62 -14.46 -7.69 -3.05
N PHE A 63 -14.42 -7.15 -1.83
CA PHE A 63 -15.57 -7.09 -0.93
C PHE A 63 -16.30 -5.74 -0.96
N VAL A 64 -15.80 -4.80 -1.76
CA VAL A 64 -16.43 -3.51 -1.98
C VAL A 64 -17.48 -3.63 -3.06
N LYS A 65 -18.63 -2.97 -2.88
CA LYS A 65 -19.68 -2.90 -3.89
C LYS A 65 -19.81 -1.49 -4.45
N GLU A 66 -20.29 -1.41 -5.70
CA GLU A 66 -20.63 -0.13 -6.30
C GLU A 66 -21.70 0.59 -5.47
N GLY A 67 -21.50 1.89 -5.25
CA GLY A 67 -22.35 2.72 -4.39
C GLY A 67 -22.08 2.59 -2.89
N ASP A 68 -21.19 1.70 -2.44
CA ASP A 68 -20.86 1.59 -1.02
C ASP A 68 -20.26 2.89 -0.48
N GLU A 69 -20.68 3.28 0.72
CA GLU A 69 -20.06 4.36 1.48
C GLU A 69 -19.36 3.80 2.73
N LYS A 70 -18.07 4.08 2.88
CA LYS A 70 -17.28 3.59 4.02
C LYS A 70 -16.48 4.73 4.64
N LEU A 71 -16.18 4.60 5.93
CA LEU A 71 -15.23 5.47 6.61
C LEU A 71 -13.82 4.92 6.38
N CYS A 72 -12.94 5.71 5.76
CA CYS A 72 -11.60 5.31 5.36
C CYS A 72 -10.54 6.30 5.87
N VAL A 73 -9.29 5.88 5.80
CA VAL A 73 -8.08 6.69 5.95
C VAL A 73 -7.23 6.47 4.70
N ALA A 74 -6.57 7.52 4.20
CA ALA A 74 -5.56 7.38 3.15
C ALA A 74 -4.26 6.87 3.75
N SER A 75 -3.79 5.71 3.27
CA SER A 75 -2.53 5.10 3.71
C SER A 75 -1.36 5.39 2.78
N ALA A 76 -1.63 5.62 1.49
CA ALA A 76 -0.64 6.11 0.53
C ALA A 76 -1.31 7.05 -0.48
N ILE A 77 -0.62 8.13 -0.87
CA ILE A 77 -1.12 9.12 -1.84
C ILE A 77 0.03 9.48 -2.78
N TYR A 78 -0.04 9.02 -4.03
CA TYR A 78 0.93 9.38 -5.07
C TYR A 78 0.39 10.41 -6.04
N SER A 79 -0.91 10.32 -6.34
CA SER A 79 -1.62 11.27 -7.18
C SER A 79 -3.13 11.15 -6.95
N PRO A 80 -3.95 12.08 -7.46
CA PRO A 80 -5.40 11.87 -7.49
C PRO A 80 -5.81 10.53 -8.12
N SER A 81 -5.03 10.03 -9.08
CA SER A 81 -5.29 8.79 -9.79
C SER A 81 -4.67 7.55 -9.13
N ASP A 82 -3.96 7.73 -8.02
CA ASP A 82 -3.21 6.67 -7.34
C ASP A 82 -3.18 6.95 -5.84
N ILE A 83 -4.23 6.46 -5.17
CA ILE A 83 -4.45 6.59 -3.73
C ILE A 83 -4.78 5.21 -3.18
N SER A 84 -4.19 4.88 -2.04
CA SER A 84 -4.51 3.66 -1.30
C SER A 84 -5.31 4.01 -0.05
N LEU A 85 -6.46 3.35 0.10
CA LEU A 85 -7.38 3.55 1.21
C LEU A 85 -7.45 2.31 2.11
N ILE A 86 -7.55 2.53 3.42
CA ILE A 86 -7.84 1.48 4.39
C ILE A 86 -9.12 1.85 5.14
N TYR A 87 -9.97 0.87 5.45
CA TYR A 87 -11.12 1.09 6.31
C TYR A 87 -10.68 1.58 7.70
N ALA A 88 -11.28 2.68 8.16
CA ALA A 88 -10.92 3.32 9.43
C ALA A 88 -11.16 2.42 10.65
N LYS A 89 -12.01 1.40 10.56
CA LYS A 89 -12.23 0.40 11.63
C LYS A 89 -11.07 -0.60 11.79
N ASP A 90 -10.22 -0.73 10.76
CA ASP A 90 -9.11 -1.65 10.75
C ASP A 90 -7.76 -0.94 11.03
N PHE A 91 -7.68 0.37 10.78
CA PHE A 91 -6.49 1.19 11.00
C PHE A 91 -6.58 2.06 12.27
N PRO A 92 -5.50 2.23 13.05
CA PRO A 92 -4.19 1.60 12.89
C PRO A 92 -4.09 0.21 13.54
N LYS A 93 -4.89 -0.04 14.59
CA LYS A 93 -4.71 -1.18 15.52
C LYS A 93 -4.54 -2.57 14.87
N LYS A 94 -5.34 -2.93 13.87
CA LYS A 94 -5.25 -4.27 13.28
C LYS A 94 -4.10 -4.40 12.29
N VAL A 95 -3.83 -3.34 11.53
CA VAL A 95 -2.74 -3.30 10.55
C VAL A 95 -1.40 -3.34 11.29
N ASP A 96 -1.22 -2.46 12.28
CA ASP A 96 0.02 -2.39 13.06
C ASP A 96 0.26 -3.67 13.86
N SER A 97 -0.77 -4.21 14.53
CA SER A 97 -0.64 -5.48 15.25
C SER A 97 -0.26 -6.64 14.33
N PHE A 98 -0.69 -6.61 13.07
CA PHE A 98 -0.32 -7.62 12.08
C PHE A 98 1.12 -7.44 11.61
N ALA A 99 1.53 -6.23 11.25
CA ALA A 99 2.90 -5.88 10.87
C ALA A 99 3.90 -6.23 11.99
N TRP A 100 3.55 -5.93 13.24
CA TRP A 100 4.36 -6.26 14.40
C TRP A 100 4.51 -7.79 14.57
N HIS A 101 3.40 -8.54 14.48
CA HIS A 101 3.45 -10.00 14.57
C HIS A 101 4.29 -10.63 13.43
N MET A 102 4.16 -10.11 12.22
CA MET A 102 4.99 -10.55 11.09
C MET A 102 6.47 -10.25 11.34
N THR A 103 6.78 -9.05 11.84
CA THR A 103 8.14 -8.63 12.21
C THR A 103 8.78 -9.55 13.24
N ASP A 104 8.06 -9.91 14.30
CA ASP A 104 8.56 -10.83 15.32
C ASP A 104 8.90 -12.21 14.74
N VAL A 105 8.00 -12.78 13.94
CA VAL A 105 8.21 -14.09 13.30
C VAL A 105 9.42 -14.06 12.37
N TYR A 106 9.48 -13.09 11.45
CA TYR A 106 10.58 -13.03 10.48
C TYR A 106 11.91 -12.68 11.13
N ASN A 107 11.95 -11.84 12.16
CA ASN A 107 13.18 -11.57 12.90
C ASN A 107 13.71 -12.81 13.61
N ALA A 108 12.83 -13.64 14.20
CA ALA A 108 13.22 -14.91 14.80
C ALA A 108 13.77 -15.88 13.75
N VAL A 109 13.05 -16.02 12.62
CA VAL A 109 13.45 -16.91 11.52
C VAL A 109 14.78 -16.49 10.89
N MET A 110 14.99 -15.20 10.62
CA MET A 110 16.20 -14.68 9.98
C MET A 110 17.47 -14.79 10.85
N LYS A 111 17.30 -14.86 12.17
CA LYS A 111 18.39 -15.13 13.13
C LYS A 111 18.67 -16.63 13.30
N SER A 112 17.74 -17.50 12.90
CA SER A 112 17.87 -18.94 13.06
C SER A 112 18.80 -19.57 12.01
N ALA A 113 19.37 -20.74 12.34
CA ALA A 113 20.12 -21.55 11.38
C ALA A 113 19.29 -21.98 10.15
N HIS A 114 17.95 -21.96 10.26
CA HIS A 114 17.02 -22.36 9.21
C HIS A 114 16.68 -21.25 8.20
N ARG A 115 17.29 -20.06 8.31
CA ARG A 115 17.02 -18.91 7.43
C ARG A 115 17.14 -19.21 5.93
N VAL A 116 17.98 -20.19 5.55
CA VAL A 116 18.21 -20.57 4.14
C VAL A 116 16.92 -20.98 3.43
N LYS A 117 15.94 -21.55 4.15
CA LYS A 117 14.64 -21.94 3.57
C LYS A 117 13.74 -20.74 3.24
N TRP A 118 14.05 -19.57 3.77
CA TRP A 118 13.22 -18.37 3.68
C TRP A 118 13.83 -17.31 2.78
N ILE A 119 15.13 -17.41 2.50
CA ILE A 119 15.82 -16.57 1.53
C ILE A 119 15.25 -16.87 0.14
N VAL A 120 14.80 -15.82 -0.52
CA VAL A 120 14.29 -15.90 -1.89
C VAL A 120 15.46 -15.98 -2.86
N ASN A 121 15.44 -16.94 -3.78
CA ASN A 121 16.35 -16.89 -4.92
C ASN A 121 15.87 -15.77 -5.86
N SER A 122 16.62 -14.66 -5.90
CA SER A 122 16.25 -13.49 -6.70
C SER A 122 16.01 -13.79 -8.17
N ASN A 123 16.65 -14.81 -8.75
CA ASN A 123 16.43 -15.21 -10.16
C ASN A 123 15.04 -15.81 -10.40
N LEU A 124 14.37 -16.27 -9.34
CA LEU A 124 13.01 -16.82 -9.40
C LEU A 124 11.93 -15.78 -9.08
N VAL A 125 12.31 -14.56 -8.67
CA VAL A 125 11.36 -13.48 -8.39
C VAL A 125 10.77 -12.96 -9.70
N GLN A 126 9.44 -13.01 -9.78
CA GLN A 126 8.66 -12.60 -10.94
C GLN A 126 7.68 -11.49 -10.55
N ASP A 127 7.21 -10.77 -11.56
CA ASP A 127 6.13 -9.80 -11.41
C ASP A 127 4.87 -10.48 -10.82
N GLY A 128 4.16 -9.76 -9.95
CA GLY A 128 2.97 -10.24 -9.27
C GLY A 128 3.21 -11.21 -8.10
N MET A 129 4.45 -11.65 -7.84
CA MET A 129 4.74 -12.51 -6.70
C MET A 129 4.53 -11.79 -5.37
N PHE A 130 3.94 -12.49 -4.40
CA PHE A 130 3.81 -12.00 -3.03
C PHE A 130 4.92 -12.56 -2.14
N LEU A 131 5.62 -11.66 -1.46
CA LEU A 131 6.76 -11.94 -0.61
C LEU A 131 6.59 -11.24 0.74
N ALA A 132 7.37 -11.69 1.73
CA ALA A 132 7.63 -10.90 2.91
C ALA A 132 8.79 -9.94 2.58
N VAL A 133 8.59 -8.66 2.88
CA VAL A 133 9.51 -7.59 2.52
C VAL A 133 9.89 -6.84 3.77
N PHE A 134 11.19 -6.68 4.00
CA PHE A 134 11.71 -5.87 5.08
C PHE A 134 11.76 -4.39 4.68
N ARG A 135 10.98 -3.54 5.35
CA ARG A 135 10.98 -2.09 5.17
C ARG A 135 12.00 -1.48 6.12
N ARG A 136 13.10 -0.95 5.59
CA ARG A 136 14.26 -0.51 6.38
C ARG A 136 13.98 0.73 7.23
N GLU A 137 13.14 1.62 6.72
CA GLU A 137 12.76 2.88 7.35
C GLU A 137 12.12 2.62 8.73
N ASP A 138 11.25 1.62 8.81
CA ASP A 138 10.51 1.26 10.03
C ASP A 138 11.08 0.05 10.76
N LYS A 139 11.98 -0.70 10.11
CA LYS A 139 12.55 -1.98 10.60
C LYS A 139 11.48 -3.05 10.81
N GLU A 140 10.52 -3.11 9.90
CA GLU A 140 9.39 -4.02 9.96
C GLU A 140 9.36 -4.97 8.76
N TRP A 141 8.83 -6.18 8.98
CA TRP A 141 8.50 -7.11 7.90
C TRP A 141 7.03 -6.97 7.52
N LEU A 142 6.78 -6.72 6.24
CA LEU A 142 5.47 -6.45 5.67
C LEU A 142 5.19 -7.38 4.49
N ARG A 143 3.93 -7.47 4.08
CA ARG A 143 3.56 -8.19 2.86
C ARG A 143 3.76 -7.30 1.66
N GLY A 144 4.55 -7.77 0.69
CA GLY A 144 4.82 -7.05 -0.55
C GLY A 144 4.40 -7.84 -1.78
N LYS A 145 3.89 -7.14 -2.80
CA LYS A 145 3.67 -7.65 -4.16
C LYS A 145 4.75 -7.06 -5.08
N VAL A 146 5.46 -7.90 -5.82
CA VAL A 146 6.43 -7.43 -6.83
C VAL A 146 5.67 -6.80 -7.99
N LEU A 147 6.04 -5.59 -8.42
CA LEU A 147 5.33 -4.84 -9.47
C LEU A 147 6.02 -4.77 -10.83
N ASN A 148 7.33 -4.93 -10.85
CA ASN A 148 8.16 -5.05 -12.04
C ASN A 148 9.59 -5.29 -11.53
N PRO A 149 10.20 -6.46 -11.74
CA PRO A 149 11.60 -6.66 -11.36
C PRO A 149 12.48 -5.74 -12.20
N THR A 150 13.02 -4.69 -11.58
CA THR A 150 13.92 -3.75 -12.26
C THR A 150 15.20 -4.51 -12.61
N SER A 151 15.47 -4.71 -13.90
CA SER A 151 16.75 -5.25 -14.36
C SER A 151 17.82 -4.16 -14.21
N THR A 152 18.36 -3.99 -13.01
CA THR A 152 19.47 -3.07 -12.75
C THR A 152 20.76 -3.84 -12.62
N ASN A 153 21.77 -3.39 -13.37
CA ASN A 153 23.23 -3.57 -13.30
C ASN A 153 23.79 -4.77 -12.50
N GLN A 154 24.77 -5.45 -13.11
CA GLN A 154 25.36 -6.75 -12.72
C GLN A 154 25.75 -6.99 -11.24
N THR A 155 25.78 -5.95 -10.40
CA THR A 155 26.26 -6.06 -9.01
C THR A 155 25.17 -6.27 -7.97
N GLU A 156 23.97 -5.68 -8.13
CA GLU A 156 22.90 -5.81 -7.12
C GLU A 156 21.51 -5.78 -7.78
N LYS A 157 20.75 -6.87 -7.60
CA LYS A 157 19.39 -6.96 -8.09
C LYS A 157 18.43 -6.23 -7.15
N ARG A 158 17.62 -5.32 -7.71
CA ARG A 158 16.61 -4.55 -7.00
C ARG A 158 15.22 -4.84 -7.54
N PHE A 159 14.24 -4.66 -6.68
CA PHE A 159 12.84 -4.98 -6.96
C PHE A 159 11.96 -3.83 -6.56
N MET A 160 11.06 -3.42 -7.46
CA MET A 160 9.94 -2.57 -7.08
C MET A 160 8.86 -3.44 -6.44
N VAL A 161 8.46 -3.10 -5.22
CA VAL A 161 7.42 -3.81 -4.47
C VAL A 161 6.34 -2.85 -4.00
N GLU A 162 5.10 -3.32 -3.98
CA GLU A 162 3.95 -2.68 -3.34
C GLU A 162 3.69 -3.33 -1.99
N TYR A 163 3.63 -2.57 -0.90
CA TYR A 163 3.20 -3.07 0.40
C TYR A 163 1.68 -3.19 0.43
N ILE A 164 1.12 -4.36 0.17
CA ILE A 164 -0.33 -4.58 -0.08
C ILE A 164 -1.27 -4.21 1.09
N ASP A 165 -0.70 -3.90 2.24
CA ASP A 165 -1.41 -3.53 3.46
C ASP A 165 -1.53 -2.02 3.64
N PHE A 166 -0.68 -1.26 2.96
CA PHE A 166 -0.58 0.20 3.01
C PHE A 166 -0.73 0.84 1.62
N GLY A 167 -0.38 0.10 0.57
CA GLY A 167 -0.46 0.48 -0.83
C GLY A 167 0.60 1.50 -1.27
N ASP A 168 1.64 1.71 -0.45
CA ASP A 168 2.87 2.38 -0.86
C ASP A 168 3.84 1.41 -1.54
N HIS A 169 4.82 1.96 -2.25
CA HIS A 169 5.80 1.27 -3.05
C HIS A 169 7.22 1.62 -2.60
N ALA A 170 8.13 0.66 -2.70
CA ALA A 170 9.55 0.89 -2.46
C ALA A 170 10.42 0.07 -3.41
N GLU A 171 11.63 0.57 -3.67
CA GLU A 171 12.69 -0.23 -4.26
C GLU A 171 13.43 -0.95 -3.13
N VAL A 172 13.49 -2.28 -3.19
CA VAL A 172 14.11 -3.12 -2.17
C VAL A 172 15.19 -4.02 -2.77
N SER A 173 16.18 -4.37 -1.96
CA SER A 173 17.25 -5.30 -2.37
C SER A 173 16.82 -6.75 -2.16
N GLU A 174 17.52 -7.70 -2.80
CA GLU A 174 17.32 -9.14 -2.55
C GLU A 174 17.40 -9.52 -1.07
N GLN A 175 18.24 -8.83 -0.29
CA GLN A 175 18.44 -9.09 1.14
C GLN A 175 17.22 -8.71 1.99
N ASP A 176 16.35 -7.87 1.44
CA ASP A 176 15.13 -7.42 2.09
C ASP A 176 13.93 -8.32 1.74
N LEU A 177 14.13 -9.39 0.94
CA LEU A 177 13.08 -10.29 0.50
C LEU A 177 13.13 -11.63 1.23
N ALA A 178 11.96 -12.13 1.59
CA ALA A 178 11.77 -13.46 2.15
C ALA A 178 10.50 -14.11 1.57
N TYR A 179 10.47 -15.44 1.52
CA TYR A 179 9.24 -16.13 1.13
C TYR A 179 8.12 -15.85 2.15
N LEU A 180 6.92 -15.54 1.65
CA LEU A 180 5.79 -15.21 2.50
C LEU A 180 5.17 -16.47 3.11
N HIS A 181 5.13 -16.53 4.45
CA HIS A 181 4.57 -17.66 5.17
C HIS A 181 3.06 -17.80 4.93
N LYS A 182 2.57 -19.04 4.81
CA LYS A 182 1.15 -19.33 4.56
C LYS A 182 0.18 -18.71 5.58
N ASN A 183 0.62 -18.52 6.84
CA ASN A 183 -0.21 -17.92 7.89
C ASN A 183 -0.37 -16.40 7.72
N PHE A 184 0.50 -15.76 6.95
CA PHE A 184 0.37 -14.36 6.57
C PHE A 184 -0.28 -14.19 5.20
N ALA A 185 -0.07 -15.16 4.31
CA ALA A 185 -0.62 -15.14 2.96
C ALA A 185 -2.15 -15.31 2.95
N HIS A 186 -2.76 -16.11 3.84
CA HIS A 186 -4.21 -16.32 3.84
C HIS A 186 -5.07 -15.08 4.19
N LYS A 187 -4.45 -14.01 4.71
CA LYS A 187 -5.18 -12.80 5.11
C LYS A 187 -5.39 -11.88 3.92
N LEU A 188 -6.47 -11.13 3.91
CA LEU A 188 -6.71 -10.14 2.87
C LEU A 188 -5.76 -8.95 2.98
N GLY A 189 -5.27 -8.43 1.84
CA GLY A 189 -4.58 -7.13 1.80
C GLY A 189 -5.47 -6.00 2.32
N TRP A 190 -4.97 -5.14 3.19
CA TRP A 190 -5.78 -4.06 3.79
C TRP A 190 -5.96 -2.86 2.86
N ALA A 191 -5.00 -2.58 1.99
CA ALA A 191 -5.06 -1.43 1.08
C ALA A 191 -6.05 -1.69 -0.07
N ILE A 192 -6.83 -0.67 -0.39
CA ILE A 192 -7.75 -0.64 -1.52
C ILE A 192 -7.22 0.42 -2.49
N LYS A 193 -6.76 -0.01 -3.66
CA LYS A 193 -6.34 0.91 -4.73
C LYS A 193 -7.52 1.70 -5.25
N CYS A 194 -7.37 3.01 -5.24
CA CYS A 194 -8.40 3.96 -5.61
C CYS A 194 -7.84 5.06 -6.51
N ARG A 195 -8.73 5.64 -7.30
CA ARG A 195 -8.56 6.94 -7.95
C ARG A 195 -9.72 7.85 -7.56
N LEU A 196 -9.45 9.14 -7.43
CA LEU A 196 -10.49 10.13 -7.22
C LEU A 196 -11.30 10.30 -8.51
N GLU A 197 -12.61 10.38 -8.35
CA GLU A 197 -13.49 10.97 -9.35
C GLU A 197 -13.08 12.44 -9.52
N LEU A 198 -12.38 12.72 -10.61
CA LEU A 198 -12.11 14.07 -11.06
C LEU A 198 -13.10 14.38 -12.17
N ASP A 199 -13.84 15.48 -12.02
CA ASP A 199 -14.66 16.00 -13.11
C ASP A 199 -13.78 16.21 -14.34
N LEU A 200 -14.31 15.89 -15.52
CA LEU A 200 -13.68 15.97 -16.85
C LEU A 200 -12.98 17.31 -17.15
N TYR A 201 -13.23 18.35 -16.35
CA TYR A 201 -12.48 19.60 -16.37
C TYR A 201 -10.96 19.39 -16.25
N PHE A 202 -10.49 18.32 -15.58
CA PHE A 202 -9.06 18.04 -15.44
C PHE A 202 -8.37 17.59 -16.73
N ASP A 203 -9.03 16.77 -17.55
CA ASP A 203 -8.45 16.21 -18.77
C ASP A 203 -8.03 17.28 -19.78
N GLN A 204 -8.60 18.48 -19.69
CA GLN A 204 -8.25 19.61 -20.56
C GLN A 204 -6.94 20.30 -20.15
N TYR A 205 -6.55 20.27 -18.87
CA TYR A 205 -5.29 20.87 -18.37
C TYR A 205 -4.09 19.92 -18.47
N HIS A 206 -4.33 18.65 -18.84
CA HIS A 206 -3.35 17.56 -18.82
C HIS A 206 -2.22 17.63 -19.87
N LYS A 207 -2.23 18.61 -20.78
CA LYS A 207 -1.17 18.76 -21.81
C LYS A 207 0.06 19.56 -21.36
N GLY A 208 0.04 20.17 -20.17
CA GLY A 208 1.00 21.22 -19.80
C GLY A 208 2.10 20.84 -18.81
N GLU A 209 1.80 20.66 -17.53
CA GLU A 209 2.83 20.92 -16.51
C GLU A 209 3.02 19.82 -15.46
N VAL A 210 4.28 19.55 -15.13
CA VAL A 210 4.69 18.68 -14.02
C VAL A 210 4.47 19.39 -12.67
N MET A 211 4.40 20.72 -12.67
CA MET A 211 4.37 21.54 -11.46
C MET A 211 3.00 21.52 -10.76
N TRP A 212 1.88 21.63 -11.49
CA TRP A 212 0.54 21.54 -10.87
C TRP A 212 0.32 20.20 -10.16
N LYS A 213 0.92 19.12 -10.68
CA LYS A 213 0.86 17.79 -10.05
C LYS A 213 1.53 17.81 -8.68
N ARG A 214 2.61 18.56 -8.49
CA ARG A 214 3.33 18.64 -7.21
C ARG A 214 2.51 19.37 -6.16
N SER A 215 1.98 20.56 -6.47
CA SER A 215 1.17 21.35 -5.52
C SER A 215 -0.14 20.63 -5.17
N LEU A 216 -0.81 20.02 -6.16
CA LEU A 216 -2.01 19.20 -5.91
C LEU A 216 -1.71 17.99 -5.04
N ASN A 217 -0.63 17.25 -5.31
CA ASN A 217 -0.26 16.10 -4.49
C ASN A 217 0.06 16.51 -3.05
N HIS A 218 0.78 17.63 -2.88
CA HIS A 218 1.07 18.16 -1.55
C HIS A 218 -0.22 18.51 -0.79
N HIS A 219 -1.14 19.25 -1.42
CA HIS A 219 -2.42 19.61 -0.80
C HIS A 219 -3.31 18.39 -0.51
N LEU A 220 -3.33 17.41 -1.41
CA LEU A 220 -4.01 16.12 -1.18
C LEU A 220 -3.43 15.42 0.04
N HIS A 221 -2.10 15.38 0.15
CA HIS A 221 -1.42 14.78 1.28
C HIS A 221 -1.79 15.51 2.58
N GLU A 222 -1.67 16.84 2.63
CA GLU A 222 -2.06 17.62 3.81
C GLU A 222 -3.54 17.48 4.17
N THR A 223 -4.40 17.30 3.16
CA THR A 223 -5.84 17.21 3.37
C THR A 223 -6.27 15.83 3.85
N LEU A 224 -5.70 14.76 3.31
CA LEU A 224 -6.20 13.40 3.48
C LEU A 224 -5.35 12.54 4.41
N PHE A 225 -4.05 12.80 4.49
CA PHE A 225 -3.13 11.94 5.24
C PHE A 225 -3.45 11.97 6.74
N ASP A 226 -3.51 10.78 7.35
CA ASP A 226 -3.90 10.55 8.76
C ASP A 226 -5.29 11.09 9.16
N LYS A 227 -6.13 11.46 8.18
CA LYS A 227 -7.51 11.92 8.43
C LYS A 227 -8.51 10.86 8.05
N ARG A 228 -9.62 10.85 8.78
CA ARG A 228 -10.77 9.99 8.51
C ARG A 228 -11.77 10.73 7.65
N PHE A 229 -12.21 10.11 6.56
CA PHE A 229 -13.21 10.68 5.67
C PHE A 229 -14.13 9.60 5.13
N ARG A 230 -15.34 10.00 4.74
CA ARG A 230 -16.29 9.10 4.07
C ARG A 230 -15.93 9.01 2.61
N VAL A 231 -15.98 7.80 2.08
CA VAL A 231 -15.63 7.48 0.70
C VAL A 231 -16.79 6.74 0.08
N LYS A 232 -17.29 7.24 -1.05
CA LYS A 232 -18.25 6.55 -1.89
C LYS A 232 -17.51 5.86 -3.02
N PHE A 233 -17.68 4.55 -3.13
CA PHE A 233 -17.11 3.75 -4.20
C PHE A 233 -18.04 3.82 -5.42
N ILE A 234 -17.59 4.44 -6.50
CA ILE A 234 -18.45 4.80 -7.64
C ILE A 234 -18.51 3.69 -8.66
N LYS A 235 -17.37 3.15 -9.08
CA LYS A 235 -17.26 2.02 -10.02
C LYS A 235 -15.83 1.48 -10.04
N LYS A 236 -15.68 0.27 -10.57
CA LYS A 236 -14.36 -0.30 -10.87
C LYS A 236 -13.90 0.16 -12.25
N VAL A 237 -12.61 0.47 -12.36
CA VAL A 237 -11.94 0.83 -13.61
C VAL A 237 -10.67 0.00 -13.74
N ILE A 238 -10.26 -0.29 -14.98
CA ILE A 238 -8.96 -0.91 -15.23
C ILE A 238 -7.93 0.19 -15.46
N GLN A 239 -6.91 0.26 -14.62
CA GLN A 239 -5.80 1.20 -14.71
C GLN A 239 -4.49 0.41 -14.73
N PHE A 240 -3.72 0.54 -15.80
CA PHE A 240 -2.47 -0.21 -16.02
C PHE A 240 -2.61 -1.74 -15.88
N GLY A 241 -3.74 -2.29 -16.30
CA GLY A 241 -4.01 -3.73 -16.22
C GLY A 241 -4.47 -4.21 -14.83
N GLU A 242 -4.60 -3.32 -13.85
CA GLU A 242 -5.11 -3.62 -12.52
C GLU A 242 -6.50 -3.01 -12.31
N GLU A 243 -7.31 -3.68 -11.49
CA GLU A 243 -8.62 -3.17 -11.07
C GLU A 243 -8.45 -2.14 -9.95
N VAL A 244 -8.93 -0.91 -10.20
CA VAL A 244 -8.87 0.22 -9.26
C VAL A 244 -10.28 0.76 -9.05
N TRP A 245 -10.60 1.18 -7.83
CA TRP A 245 -11.88 1.81 -7.54
C TRP A 245 -11.84 3.31 -7.86
N GLU A 246 -12.78 3.79 -8.68
CA GLU A 246 -13.08 5.22 -8.73
C GLU A 246 -13.92 5.61 -7.52
N VAL A 247 -13.51 6.65 -6.79
CA VAL A 247 -14.12 7.04 -5.52
C VAL A 247 -14.42 8.54 -5.44
N SER A 248 -15.51 8.88 -4.74
CA SER A 248 -15.81 10.25 -4.30
C SER A 248 -15.48 10.42 -2.82
N LEU A 249 -14.79 11.51 -2.47
CA LEU A 249 -14.51 11.87 -1.09
C LEU A 249 -15.61 12.80 -0.57
N LEU A 250 -16.24 12.40 0.53
CA LEU A 250 -17.37 13.12 1.13
C LEU A 250 -16.90 13.84 2.40
N LYS A 251 -17.29 15.11 2.55
CA LYS A 251 -16.88 15.95 3.70
C LYS A 251 -17.39 15.36 5.01
N PHE A 252 -16.51 15.23 5.99
CA PHE A 252 -16.93 15.05 7.37
C PHE A 252 -17.33 16.42 7.92
N ARG A 253 -18.60 16.59 8.33
CA ARG A 253 -18.99 17.70 9.20
C ARG A 253 -18.89 17.17 10.62
N ASP A 254 -17.86 17.60 11.35
CA ASP A 254 -17.68 17.23 12.76
C ASP A 254 -18.86 17.70 13.64
N ASP A 255 -19.65 18.68 13.17
CA ASP A 255 -20.57 19.43 14.01
C ASP A 255 -22.06 19.16 13.76
N HIS A 256 -22.43 18.30 12.80
CA HIS A 256 -23.85 18.10 12.45
C HIS A 256 -24.28 16.63 12.33
N PRO A 257 -25.40 16.23 12.98
CA PRO A 257 -25.95 14.90 12.84
C PRO A 257 -26.33 14.61 11.38
N MET A 258 -26.15 13.33 11.02
CA MET A 258 -26.14 12.62 9.72
C MET A 258 -27.01 13.06 8.52
N ASN A 259 -27.80 14.14 8.58
CA ASN A 259 -28.79 14.49 7.56
C ASN A 259 -28.46 15.71 6.70
N ALA A 260 -27.25 16.29 6.83
CA ALA A 260 -26.83 17.38 5.94
C ALA A 260 -26.32 16.85 4.61
N VAL A 261 -26.78 17.46 3.50
CA VAL A 261 -26.31 17.19 2.13
C VAL A 261 -24.79 17.16 2.08
N GLN A 262 -24.22 15.98 1.84
CA GLN A 262 -22.77 15.79 1.72
C GLN A 262 -22.32 16.32 0.37
N GLN A 263 -21.44 17.32 0.37
CA GLN A 263 -20.81 17.79 -0.87
C GLN A 263 -19.45 17.11 -1.06
N PRO A 264 -19.08 16.75 -2.29
CA PRO A 264 -17.75 16.24 -2.61
C PRO A 264 -16.67 17.26 -2.20
N ILE A 265 -15.68 16.84 -1.41
CA ILE A 265 -14.55 17.71 -1.03
C ILE A 265 -13.50 17.81 -2.11
N GLN A 266 -13.51 16.89 -3.08
CA GLN A 266 -12.52 16.83 -4.15
C GLN A 266 -12.45 18.15 -4.90
N LYS A 267 -13.60 18.72 -5.30
CA LYS A 267 -13.66 20.02 -5.96
C LYS A 267 -13.04 21.14 -5.12
N GLN A 268 -13.25 21.12 -3.80
CA GLN A 268 -12.64 22.10 -2.91
C GLN A 268 -11.11 21.94 -2.85
N ILE A 269 -10.62 20.71 -2.68
CA ILE A 269 -9.17 20.41 -2.64
C ILE A 269 -8.49 20.85 -3.94
N ILE A 270 -9.11 20.52 -5.06
CA ILE A 270 -8.70 20.91 -6.41
C ILE A 270 -8.54 22.42 -6.51
N LEU A 271 -9.59 23.17 -6.16
CA LEU A 271 -9.60 24.62 -6.29
C LEU A 271 -8.54 25.25 -5.40
N GLN A 272 -8.41 24.78 -4.16
CA GLN A 272 -7.38 25.25 -3.23
C GLN A 272 -5.96 24.95 -3.71
N SER A 273 -5.75 23.78 -4.34
CA SER A 273 -4.46 23.41 -4.92
C SER A 273 -4.10 24.26 -6.12
N PHE A 274 -5.09 24.59 -6.96
CA PHE A 274 -4.92 25.48 -8.11
C PHE A 274 -4.60 26.90 -7.65
N ASP A 275 -5.32 27.43 -6.66
CA ASP A 275 -5.03 28.74 -6.08
C ASP A 275 -3.62 28.82 -5.48
N ALA A 276 -3.17 27.75 -4.80
CA ALA A 276 -1.82 27.66 -4.29
C ALA A 276 -0.77 27.67 -5.42
N TYR A 277 -0.99 26.89 -6.48
CA TYR A 277 -0.13 26.85 -7.66
C TYR A 277 0.04 28.22 -8.33
N VAL A 278 -1.08 28.95 -8.52
CA VAL A 278 -1.06 30.30 -9.10
C VAL A 278 -0.26 31.26 -8.22
N LYS A 279 -0.42 31.20 -6.89
CA LYS A 279 0.32 32.05 -5.94
C LYS A 279 1.83 31.78 -5.94
N GLU A 280 2.26 30.56 -6.23
CA GLU A 280 3.67 30.16 -6.34
C GLU A 280 4.32 30.61 -7.67
N GLY A 281 3.60 31.36 -8.51
CA GLY A 281 4.11 31.86 -9.80
C GLY A 281 4.05 30.82 -10.92
N GLY A 282 3.26 29.75 -10.74
CA GLY A 282 3.17 28.63 -11.67
C GLY A 282 2.54 28.96 -13.02
N ALA A 283 1.75 30.03 -13.14
CA ALA A 283 1.25 30.49 -14.43
C ALA A 283 0.79 31.96 -14.39
N GLU A 284 1.10 32.72 -15.44
CA GLU A 284 0.24 33.83 -15.87
C GLU A 284 -1.07 33.23 -16.41
N VAL A 285 -1.98 32.85 -15.51
CA VAL A 285 -3.31 32.40 -15.91
C VAL A 285 -4.10 33.63 -16.34
N THR A 286 -4.33 33.77 -17.64
CA THR A 286 -5.34 34.67 -18.20
C THR A 286 -6.65 34.36 -17.49
N LYS A 287 -7.15 35.32 -16.71
CA LYS A 287 -8.37 35.20 -15.89
C LYS A 287 -9.54 34.61 -16.69
N PHE A 288 -10.21 33.61 -16.12
CA PHE A 288 -11.54 33.16 -16.50
C PHE A 288 -12.59 33.87 -15.65
#